data_AF-A0A1J4JNC7-F1
#
_entry.id   AF-A0A1J4JNC7-F1
#
_cell.length_a   1.000
_cell.length_b   1.000
_cell.length_c   1.000
_cell.angle_alpha   90.00
_cell.angle_beta   90.00
_cell.angle_gamma   90.00
#
_symmetry.space_group_name_H-M   'P 1'
#
loop_
_entity.id
_entity.type
_entity.pdbx_description
1 polymer ?
#
loop_
_entity_poly.entity_id
_entity_poly.type
_entity_poly.pdbx_seq_one_letter_code
_entity_poly.pdbx_strand_id
1 'polypeptide(L)'
;MYNLPFNFSIFRFMKQITENENPSSFITNNLDSLTCEHIPALAFLSFSNDESERQISSNALIKIVKETEFNNTDIIIEPEQISGNKEKSKQLNSRIVILKPTNLNIMTYPFLEYSLHIFISLIDKFGEETRNDALNLFEKLFSNPNFIPTKQIMLDMTNFLLLFLRSENETKSKSYELLNKICEIAENRCDVEVTIAAKSIFHLFPK
;
A
#
# COMPACT_ATOMS: atom_id res chain seq x y z
N MET A 1 35.86 23.99 -3.08
CA MET A 1 35.30 22.65 -3.36
C MET A 1 34.85 22.06 -2.04
N TYR A 2 33.55 22.16 -1.74
CA TYR A 2 32.98 21.48 -0.58
C TYR A 2 32.39 20.16 -1.06
N ASN A 3 33.02 19.04 -0.70
CA ASN A 3 32.44 17.72 -0.82
C ASN A 3 31.34 17.60 0.24
N LEU A 4 30.09 17.76 -0.20
CA LEU A 4 28.94 17.27 0.55
C LEU A 4 28.98 15.74 0.51
N PRO A 5 28.85 15.04 1.64
CA PRO A 5 28.72 13.59 1.61
C PRO A 5 27.38 13.25 0.95
N PHE A 6 27.46 12.47 -0.12
CA PHE A 6 26.35 11.73 -0.70
C PHE A 6 25.64 10.95 0.42
N ASN A 7 24.48 11.44 0.88
CA ASN A 7 23.59 10.68 1.75
C ASN A 7 22.37 10.25 0.92
N PHE A 8 22.63 9.42 -0.08
CA PHE A 8 21.58 8.77 -0.87
C PHE A 8 21.07 7.55 -0.08
N SER A 9 19.79 7.57 0.25
CA SER A 9 18.91 6.38 0.13
C SER A 9 19.29 5.08 0.87
N ILE A 10 19.95 5.11 2.03
CA ILE A 10 20.27 3.84 2.71
C ILE A 10 19.01 3.14 3.27
N PHE A 11 17.95 3.88 3.63
CA PHE A 11 16.73 3.33 4.28
C PHE A 11 15.45 3.62 3.50
N ARG A 12 15.45 3.51 2.17
CA ARG A 12 14.21 3.71 1.36
C ARG A 12 13.56 2.41 0.87
N PHE A 13 14.19 1.28 1.14
CA PHE A 13 13.78 0.01 0.54
C PHE A 13 13.05 -0.85 1.56
N MET A 14 11.76 -1.05 1.33
CA MET A 14 10.93 -1.99 2.09
C MET A 14 11.54 -3.40 2.15
N LYS A 15 12.22 -3.82 1.08
CA LYS A 15 12.96 -5.10 1.03
C LYS A 15 14.01 -5.22 2.14
N GLN A 16 14.69 -4.14 2.52
CA GLN A 16 15.68 -4.21 3.60
C GLN A 16 15.07 -4.57 4.96
N ILE A 17 13.79 -4.26 5.17
CA ILE A 17 13.06 -4.69 6.36
C ILE A 17 12.73 -6.17 6.22
N THR A 18 12.11 -6.57 5.10
CA THR A 18 11.53 -7.92 4.96
C THR A 18 12.53 -9.01 4.61
N GLU A 19 13.69 -8.66 4.07
CA GLU A 19 14.78 -9.59 3.71
C GLU A 19 15.91 -9.56 4.75
N ASN A 20 15.75 -8.80 5.84
CA ASN A 20 16.70 -8.84 6.95
C ASN A 20 16.66 -10.20 7.65
N GLU A 21 17.81 -10.71 8.09
CA GLU A 21 17.87 -11.92 8.93
C GLU A 21 17.15 -11.74 10.28
N ASN A 22 17.08 -10.50 10.77
CA ASN A 22 16.38 -10.14 12.00
C ASN A 22 15.57 -8.84 11.82
N PRO A 23 14.38 -8.92 11.19
CA PRO A 23 13.54 -7.76 10.92
C PRO A 23 13.21 -6.95 12.18
N SER A 24 12.90 -7.63 13.29
CA SER A 24 12.62 -7.03 14.59
C SER A 24 13.74 -6.11 15.09
N SER A 25 14.99 -6.60 15.07
CA SER A 25 16.15 -5.80 15.50
C SER A 25 16.43 -4.67 14.52
N PHE A 26 16.27 -4.91 13.22
CA PHE A 26 16.44 -3.89 12.20
C PHE A 26 15.46 -2.74 12.39
N ILE A 27 14.17 -3.02 12.58
CA ILE A 27 13.14 -2.01 12.81
C ILE A 27 13.44 -1.22 14.10
N THR A 28 13.80 -1.91 15.18
CA THR A 28 14.11 -1.29 16.47
C THR A 28 15.28 -0.31 16.37
N ASN A 29 16.35 -0.71 15.68
CA ASN A 29 17.56 0.10 15.54
C ASN A 29 17.39 1.30 14.58
N ASN A 30 16.36 1.27 13.74
CA ASN A 30 16.13 2.27 12.69
C ASN A 30 14.79 2.99 12.83
N LEU A 31 14.16 2.93 14.01
CA LEU A 31 12.80 3.42 14.23
C LEU A 31 12.61 4.89 13.85
N ASP A 32 13.65 5.73 13.97
CA ASP A 32 13.61 7.16 13.64
C ASP A 32 13.77 7.47 12.14
N SER A 33 14.26 6.52 11.34
CA SER A 33 14.39 6.68 9.90
C SER A 33 13.21 6.12 9.11
N LEU A 34 12.28 5.41 9.78
CA LEU A 34 11.08 4.87 9.13
C LEU A 34 10.09 5.98 8.79
N THR A 35 9.56 5.89 7.57
CA THR A 35 8.61 6.84 6.99
C THR A 35 7.36 6.12 6.46
N CYS A 36 6.38 6.87 5.96
CA CYS A 36 5.18 6.30 5.32
C CYS A 36 5.48 5.33 4.16
N GLU A 37 6.64 5.43 3.49
CA GLU A 37 7.10 4.47 2.46
C GLU A 37 7.21 3.04 2.98
N HIS A 38 7.41 2.86 4.29
CA HIS A 38 7.64 1.57 4.93
C HIS A 38 6.36 0.89 5.41
N ILE A 39 5.21 1.57 5.31
CA ILE A 39 3.92 1.06 5.77
C ILE A 39 3.60 -0.33 5.20
N PRO A 40 3.77 -0.63 3.90
CA PRO A 40 3.46 -1.96 3.38
C PRO A 40 4.29 -3.09 4.02
N ALA A 41 5.59 -2.84 4.26
CA ALA A 41 6.48 -3.82 4.90
C ALA A 41 6.08 -4.07 6.37
N LEU A 42 5.80 -3.00 7.11
CA LEU A 42 5.40 -3.12 8.51
C LEU A 42 3.99 -3.71 8.66
N ALA A 43 3.08 -3.39 7.74
CA ALA A 43 1.76 -4.01 7.67
C ALA A 43 1.89 -5.52 7.42
N PHE A 44 2.75 -5.94 6.48
CA PHE A 44 3.04 -7.35 6.24
C PHE A 44 3.57 -8.06 7.49
N LEU A 45 4.58 -7.49 8.16
CA LEU A 45 5.16 -8.08 9.37
C LEU A 45 4.21 -8.08 10.58
N SER A 46 3.22 -7.17 10.62
CA SER A 46 2.20 -7.15 11.68
C SER A 46 1.33 -8.42 11.68
N PHE A 47 1.36 -9.21 10.60
CA PHE A 47 0.68 -10.49 10.47
C PHE A 47 1.65 -11.68 10.35
N SER A 48 2.94 -11.51 10.65
CA SER A 48 3.90 -12.61 10.64
C SER A 48 3.61 -13.61 11.77
N ASN A 49 4.18 -14.82 11.68
CA ASN A 49 4.01 -15.82 12.75
C ASN A 49 4.87 -15.52 13.99
N ASP A 50 5.89 -14.68 13.85
CA ASP A 50 6.77 -14.28 14.94
C ASP A 50 6.13 -13.16 15.77
N GLU A 51 5.99 -13.38 17.08
CA GLU A 51 5.34 -12.41 17.97
C GLU A 51 6.12 -11.11 18.14
N SER A 52 7.45 -11.20 18.16
CA SER A 52 8.34 -10.04 18.28
C SER A 52 8.21 -9.15 17.04
N GLU A 53 8.25 -9.75 15.85
CA GLU A 53 8.04 -9.04 14.59
C GLU A 53 6.68 -8.36 14.55
N ARG A 54 5.60 -9.06 14.91
CA ARG A 54 4.26 -8.48 14.96
C ARG A 54 4.19 -7.27 15.87
N GLN A 55 4.74 -7.38 17.08
CA GLN A 55 4.68 -6.32 18.08
C GLN A 55 5.53 -5.11 17.66
N ILE A 56 6.76 -5.33 17.21
CA ILE A 56 7.68 -4.26 16.81
C ILE A 56 7.18 -3.55 15.56
N SER A 57 6.69 -4.29 14.56
CA SER A 57 6.12 -3.69 13.35
C SER A 57 4.84 -2.90 13.63
N SER A 58 3.96 -3.40 14.50
CA SER A 58 2.77 -2.67 14.96
C SER A 58 3.12 -1.35 15.65
N ASN A 59 4.12 -1.37 16.54
CA ASN A 59 4.59 -0.17 17.24
C ASN A 59 5.23 0.84 16.28
N ALA A 60 5.99 0.37 15.29
CA ALA A 60 6.56 1.21 14.24
C ALA A 60 5.47 1.87 13.37
N LEU A 61 4.43 1.12 12.98
CA LEU A 61 3.27 1.70 12.27
C LEU A 61 2.59 2.79 13.10
N ILE A 62 2.31 2.53 14.38
CA ILE A 62 1.73 3.51 15.31
C ILE A 62 2.54 4.80 15.33
N LYS A 63 3.87 4.69 15.40
CA LYS A 63 4.75 5.85 15.38
C LYS A 63 4.63 6.63 14.06
N ILE A 64 4.81 5.96 12.92
CA ILE A 64 4.74 6.59 11.59
C ILE A 64 3.42 7.33 11.40
N VAL A 65 2.29 6.71 11.75
CA VAL A 65 0.96 7.30 11.56
C VAL A 65 0.72 8.52 12.47
N LYS A 66 1.28 8.52 13.68
CA LYS A 66 1.21 9.68 14.58
C LYS A 66 2.06 10.85 14.10
N GLU A 67 3.22 10.57 13.54
CA GLU A 67 4.19 11.56 13.08
C GLU A 67 3.90 12.07 11.66
N THR A 68 3.11 11.32 10.88
CA THR A 68 2.70 11.76 9.54
C THR A 68 1.60 12.80 9.65
N GLU A 69 1.93 14.05 9.28
CA GLU A 69 0.94 15.11 9.05
C GLU A 69 0.14 14.79 7.76
N PHE A 70 -0.89 13.96 7.90
CA PHE A 70 -1.82 13.66 6.83
C PHE A 70 -3.06 14.57 6.95
N ASN A 71 -3.11 15.61 6.11
CA ASN A 71 -4.37 16.30 5.83
C ASN A 71 -5.15 15.39 4.89
N ASN A 72 -6.46 15.19 5.14
CA ASN A 72 -7.36 14.44 4.27
C ASN A 72 -7.37 15.06 2.86
N THR A 73 -6.39 14.72 2.04
CA THR A 73 -6.28 15.14 0.65
C THR A 73 -6.92 14.08 -0.20
N ASP A 74 -7.84 14.49 -1.06
CA ASP A 74 -8.41 13.66 -2.12
C ASP A 74 -7.27 13.34 -3.10
N ILE A 75 -6.75 12.10 -3.12
CA ILE A 75 -5.87 11.65 -4.22
C ILE A 75 -6.70 10.93 -5.27
N ILE A 76 -6.51 11.37 -6.51
CA ILE A 76 -7.03 10.72 -7.70
C ILE A 76 -5.86 9.94 -8.30
N ILE A 77 -5.93 8.61 -8.28
CA ILE A 77 -4.97 7.78 -8.99
C ILE A 77 -5.40 7.75 -10.46
N GLU A 78 -4.70 8.53 -11.29
CA GLU A 78 -4.88 8.48 -12.73
C GLU A 78 -4.04 7.34 -13.32
N PRO A 79 -4.63 6.38 -14.05
CA PRO A 79 -3.85 5.37 -14.74
C PRO A 79 -2.98 6.04 -15.82
N GLU A 80 -1.70 5.68 -15.91
CA GLU A 80 -0.69 6.31 -16.79
C GLU A 80 -1.18 6.51 -18.22
N GLN A 81 -1.36 7.74 -18.69
CA GLN A 81 -1.88 8.01 -20.04
C GLN A 81 -0.94 7.51 -21.13
N ILE A 82 -1.45 6.64 -22.02
CA ILE A 82 -0.80 6.31 -23.29
C ILE A 82 -0.76 7.61 -24.12
N SER A 83 0.43 7.90 -24.65
CA SER A 83 0.75 9.07 -25.44
C SER A 83 -0.32 9.46 -26.48
N GLY A 84 -0.64 10.76 -26.51
CA GLY A 84 -1.13 11.42 -27.72
C GLY A 84 -2.65 11.55 -27.88
N ASN A 85 -3.35 12.13 -26.89
CA ASN A 85 -4.38 13.15 -27.15
C ASN A 85 -4.89 13.73 -25.83
N LYS A 86 -4.58 15.01 -25.60
CA LYS A 86 -5.08 15.80 -24.46
C LYS A 86 -6.54 16.19 -24.68
N GLU A 87 -7.45 15.22 -24.69
CA GLU A 87 -8.83 15.54 -24.37
C GLU A 87 -8.99 15.41 -22.86
N LYS A 88 -9.35 16.53 -22.22
CA LYS A 88 -9.70 16.60 -20.79
C LYS A 88 -10.93 15.72 -20.58
N SER A 89 -10.74 14.42 -20.44
CA SER A 89 -11.79 13.50 -20.02
C SER A 89 -12.28 13.98 -18.65
N LYS A 90 -13.60 13.96 -18.45
CA LYS A 90 -14.23 14.30 -17.16
C LYS A 90 -13.52 13.52 -16.06
N GLN A 91 -12.82 14.23 -15.18
CA GLN A 91 -12.18 13.68 -13.99
C GLN A 91 -13.23 12.93 -13.17
N LEU A 92 -13.15 11.60 -13.19
CA LEU A 92 -13.89 10.76 -12.27
C LEU A 92 -13.10 10.73 -10.96
N ASN A 93 -13.46 11.62 -10.05
CA ASN A 93 -12.88 11.67 -8.71
C ASN A 93 -13.51 10.54 -7.88
N SER A 94 -12.87 9.36 -7.81
CA SER A 94 -13.23 8.36 -6.81
C SER A 94 -12.73 8.84 -5.45
N ARG A 95 -13.64 9.32 -4.61
CA ARG A 95 -13.34 9.65 -3.22
C ARG A 95 -13.54 8.42 -2.37
N ILE A 96 -12.48 7.92 -1.76
CA ILE A 96 -12.62 7.09 -0.58
C ILE A 96 -12.24 7.93 0.62
N VAL A 97 -13.24 8.39 1.36
CA VAL A 97 -13.02 9.15 2.59
C VAL A 97 -12.68 8.15 3.68
N ILE A 98 -11.43 8.15 4.16
CA ILE A 98 -11.07 7.43 5.37
C ILE A 98 -11.08 8.37 6.56
N LEU A 99 -11.75 7.93 7.61
CA LEU A 99 -11.75 8.62 8.89
C LEU A 99 -10.52 8.22 9.68
N LYS A 100 -9.76 9.22 10.13
CA LYS A 100 -8.70 9.02 11.11
C LYS A 100 -9.27 8.30 12.35
N PRO A 101 -8.71 7.16 12.77
CA PRO A 101 -9.16 6.45 13.95
C PRO A 101 -9.08 7.33 15.20
N THR A 102 -10.03 7.18 16.11
CA THR A 102 -10.06 7.92 17.39
C THR A 102 -8.92 7.54 18.31
N ASN A 103 -8.47 6.28 18.25
CA ASN A 103 -7.33 5.78 19.02
C ASN A 103 -6.19 5.38 18.09
N LEU A 104 -5.10 6.13 18.12
CA LEU A 104 -3.87 5.85 17.38
C LEU A 104 -2.81 5.12 18.22
N ASN A 105 -3.13 4.67 19.44
CA ASN A 105 -2.17 4.03 20.34
C ASN A 105 -2.17 2.50 20.23
N ILE A 106 -3.11 1.92 19.48
CA ILE A 106 -3.30 0.46 19.43
C ILE A 106 -3.51 0.05 17.98
N MET A 107 -2.83 -1.02 17.57
CA MET A 107 -3.00 -1.64 16.27
C MET A 107 -4.37 -2.34 16.21
N THR A 108 -5.24 -1.84 15.35
CA THR A 108 -6.58 -2.38 15.08
C THR A 108 -6.82 -2.37 13.57
N TYR A 109 -7.86 -3.06 13.08
CA TYR A 109 -8.20 -3.00 11.66
C TYR A 109 -8.48 -1.57 11.16
N PRO A 110 -9.26 -0.71 11.86
CA PRO A 110 -9.41 0.68 11.47
C PRO A 110 -8.09 1.46 11.42
N PHE A 111 -7.15 1.16 12.33
CA PHE A 111 -5.81 1.74 12.29
C PHE A 111 -5.03 1.26 11.06
N LEU A 112 -5.10 -0.03 10.74
CA LEU A 112 -4.45 -0.59 9.57
C LEU A 112 -5.02 -0.01 8.27
N GLU A 113 -6.34 0.09 8.15
CA GLU A 113 -7.03 0.77 7.04
C GLU A 113 -6.47 2.18 6.83
N TYR A 114 -6.43 2.97 7.91
CA TYR A 114 -5.90 4.33 7.86
C TYR A 114 -4.42 4.38 7.49
N SER A 115 -3.61 3.45 8.00
CA SER A 115 -2.18 3.36 7.67
C SER A 115 -1.97 3.08 6.18
N LEU A 116 -2.63 2.05 5.64
CA LEU A 116 -2.52 1.69 4.23
C LEU A 116 -3.00 2.82 3.33
N HIS A 117 -4.05 3.53 3.74
CA HIS A 117 -4.55 4.66 2.99
C HIS A 117 -3.60 5.86 2.99
N ILE A 118 -2.89 6.16 4.08
CA ILE A 118 -1.81 7.17 4.07
C ILE A 118 -0.79 6.81 2.98
N PHE A 119 -0.36 5.55 2.92
CA PHE A 119 0.59 5.10 1.91
C PHE A 119 0.05 5.30 0.48
N ILE A 120 -1.18 4.84 0.21
CA ILE A 120 -1.79 4.92 -1.13
C ILE A 120 -2.05 6.37 -1.52
N SER A 121 -2.43 7.20 -0.56
CA SER A 121 -2.61 8.63 -0.75
C SER A 121 -1.31 9.35 -1.08
N LEU A 122 -0.15 8.84 -0.65
CA LEU A 122 1.14 9.45 -0.97
C LEU A 122 1.85 8.73 -2.12
N ILE A 123 1.15 7.83 -2.82
CA ILE A 123 1.78 6.91 -3.78
C ILE A 123 2.43 7.62 -4.98
N ASP A 124 1.88 8.77 -5.38
CA ASP A 124 2.39 9.63 -6.44
C ASP A 124 3.77 10.22 -6.10
N LYS A 125 4.09 10.38 -4.82
CA LYS A 125 5.38 10.88 -4.33
C LYS A 125 6.48 9.80 -4.31
N PHE A 126 6.10 8.53 -4.33
CA PHE A 126 7.05 7.42 -4.24
C PHE A 126 7.58 7.02 -5.62
N GLY A 127 8.85 6.61 -5.69
CA GLY A 127 9.47 6.12 -6.91
C GLY A 127 8.93 4.76 -7.36
N GLU A 128 9.17 4.40 -8.61
CA GLU A 128 8.72 3.13 -9.21
C GLU A 128 9.17 1.91 -8.40
N GLU A 129 10.43 1.88 -7.94
CA GLU A 129 10.96 0.78 -7.13
C GLU A 129 10.15 0.57 -5.84
N THR A 130 9.83 1.64 -5.12
CA THR A 130 9.00 1.60 -3.91
C THR A 130 7.59 1.09 -4.22
N ARG A 131 6.98 1.53 -5.32
CA ARG A 131 5.66 1.07 -5.75
C ARG A 131 5.67 -0.43 -6.09
N ASN A 132 6.71 -0.89 -6.79
CA ASN A 132 6.87 -2.30 -7.16
C ASN A 132 7.11 -3.19 -5.93
N ASP A 133 7.92 -2.72 -4.98
CA ASP A 133 8.14 -3.41 -3.71
C ASP A 133 6.84 -3.51 -2.91
N ALA A 134 6.05 -2.43 -2.86
CA ALA A 134 4.74 -2.43 -2.21
C ALA A 134 3.77 -3.43 -2.86
N LEU A 135 3.73 -3.51 -4.19
CA LEU A 135 2.91 -4.49 -4.90
C LEU A 135 3.22 -5.92 -4.48
N ASN A 136 4.51 -6.29 -4.44
CA ASN A 136 4.94 -7.62 -3.99
C ASN A 136 4.53 -7.88 -2.53
N LEU A 137 4.60 -6.86 -1.66
CA LEU A 137 4.21 -7.00 -0.25
C LEU A 137 2.71 -7.12 -0.07
N PHE A 138 1.91 -6.39 -0.84
CA PHE A 138 0.46 -6.52 -0.79
C PHE A 138 -0.02 -7.87 -1.30
N GLU A 139 0.62 -8.41 -2.35
CA GLU A 139 0.35 -9.77 -2.82
C GLU A 139 0.59 -10.81 -1.72
N LYS A 140 1.72 -10.69 -1.01
CA LYS A 140 2.05 -11.56 0.14
C LYS A 140 1.09 -11.36 1.31
N LEU A 141 0.73 -10.11 1.63
CA LEU A 141 -0.19 -9.77 2.70
C LEU A 141 -1.59 -10.36 2.45
N PHE A 142 -2.15 -10.19 1.24
CA PHE A 142 -3.44 -10.78 0.86
C PHE A 142 -3.39 -12.31 0.83
N SER A 143 -2.20 -12.90 0.72
CA SER A 143 -2.00 -14.35 0.80
C SER A 143 -1.76 -14.89 2.20
N ASN A 144 -1.64 -14.01 3.19
CA ASN A 144 -1.45 -14.41 4.57
C ASN A 144 -2.79 -14.87 5.19
N PRO A 145 -2.89 -16.10 5.71
CA PRO A 145 -4.13 -16.60 6.32
C PRO A 145 -4.56 -15.84 7.58
N ASN A 146 -3.63 -15.16 8.25
CA ASN A 146 -3.92 -14.35 9.44
C ASN A 146 -4.47 -12.96 9.08
N PHE A 147 -4.42 -12.58 7.80
CA PHE A 147 -4.89 -11.30 7.32
C PHE A 147 -6.30 -11.43 6.72
N ILE A 148 -7.24 -10.68 7.29
CA ILE A 148 -8.63 -10.62 6.83
C ILE A 148 -8.85 -9.22 6.27
N PRO A 149 -8.64 -8.98 4.96
CA PRO A 149 -8.76 -7.66 4.38
C PRO A 149 -10.17 -7.12 4.57
N THR A 150 -10.32 -5.87 5.01
CA THR A 150 -11.64 -5.24 5.11
C THR A 150 -12.06 -4.71 3.74
N LYS A 151 -13.35 -4.40 3.58
CA LYS A 151 -13.88 -3.74 2.40
C LYS A 151 -13.06 -2.50 2.02
N GLN A 152 -12.69 -1.69 3.01
CA GLN A 152 -11.92 -0.48 2.80
C GLN A 152 -10.53 -0.77 2.24
N ILE A 153 -9.79 -1.71 2.85
CA ILE A 153 -8.47 -2.12 2.34
C ILE A 153 -8.59 -2.66 0.91
N MET A 154 -9.63 -3.43 0.60
CA MET A 154 -9.84 -3.95 -0.74
C MET A 154 -10.07 -2.83 -1.77
N LEU A 155 -10.92 -1.85 -1.47
CA LEU A 155 -11.15 -0.71 -2.37
C LEU A 155 -9.88 0.14 -2.57
N ASP A 156 -9.17 0.42 -1.49
CA ASP A 156 -7.88 1.10 -1.52
C ASP A 156 -6.86 0.37 -2.40
N MET A 157 -6.76 -0.96 -2.26
CA MET A 157 -5.90 -1.78 -3.12
C MET A 157 -6.36 -1.74 -4.58
N THR A 158 -7.66 -1.78 -4.89
CA THR A 158 -8.11 -1.66 -6.28
C THR A 158 -7.66 -0.34 -6.92
N ASN A 159 -7.65 0.76 -6.17
CA ASN A 159 -7.11 2.04 -6.64
C ASN A 159 -5.59 1.97 -6.84
N PHE A 160 -4.84 1.41 -5.88
CA PHE A 160 -3.39 1.24 -6.00
C PHE A 160 -3.00 0.43 -7.24
N LEU A 161 -3.75 -0.63 -7.56
CA LEU A 161 -3.46 -1.50 -8.70
C LEU A 161 -3.59 -0.79 -10.06
N LEU A 162 -4.36 0.29 -10.17
CA LEU A 162 -4.50 1.07 -11.41
C LEU A 162 -3.16 1.60 -11.94
N LEU A 163 -2.16 1.74 -11.07
CA LEU A 163 -0.80 2.17 -11.43
C LEU A 163 -0.07 1.16 -12.34
N PHE A 164 -0.42 -0.13 -12.27
CA PHE A 164 0.34 -1.20 -12.93
C PHE A 164 -0.38 -1.86 -14.10
N LEU A 165 -1.70 -1.61 -14.25
CA LEU A 165 -2.51 -2.30 -15.26
C LEU A 165 -2.18 -1.91 -16.71
N ARG A 166 -1.45 -0.81 -16.88
CA ARG A 166 -0.95 -0.35 -18.18
C ARG A 166 0.51 -0.73 -18.47
N SER A 167 1.22 -1.31 -17.50
CA SER A 167 2.61 -1.74 -17.70
C SER A 167 2.66 -2.95 -18.64
N GLU A 168 3.71 -3.08 -19.46
CA GLU A 168 3.89 -4.24 -20.37
C GLU A 168 4.83 -5.32 -19.80
N ASN A 169 4.96 -5.39 -18.48
CA ASN A 169 5.95 -6.18 -17.77
C ASN A 169 5.31 -7.12 -16.72
N GLU A 170 6.14 -7.77 -15.91
CA GLU A 170 5.72 -8.68 -14.84
C GLU A 170 4.79 -8.02 -13.80
N THR A 171 4.91 -6.71 -13.57
CA THR A 171 4.07 -6.01 -12.58
C THR A 171 2.62 -5.95 -13.02
N LYS A 172 2.33 -5.94 -14.34
CA LYS A 172 0.96 -6.12 -14.85
C LYS A 172 0.41 -7.47 -14.39
N SER A 173 1.10 -8.59 -14.64
CA SER A 173 0.58 -9.92 -14.24
C SER A 173 0.28 -9.99 -12.74
N LYS A 174 1.22 -9.52 -11.91
CA LYS A 174 1.04 -9.47 -10.44
C LYS A 174 -0.16 -8.62 -10.03
N SER A 175 -0.36 -7.47 -10.67
CA SER A 175 -1.52 -6.63 -10.39
C SER A 175 -2.85 -7.31 -10.73
N TYR A 176 -2.93 -8.08 -11.83
CA TYR A 176 -4.12 -8.89 -12.15
C TYR A 176 -4.31 -10.03 -11.16
N GLU A 177 -3.24 -10.68 -10.72
CA GLU A 177 -3.31 -11.77 -9.73
C GLU A 177 -3.87 -11.26 -8.41
N LEU A 178 -3.36 -10.12 -7.91
CA LEU A 178 -3.90 -9.48 -6.71
C LEU A 178 -5.34 -8.99 -6.92
N LEU A 179 -5.67 -8.41 -8.09
CA LEU A 179 -7.04 -7.97 -8.39
C LEU A 179 -8.04 -9.14 -8.44
N ASN A 180 -7.65 -10.28 -9.03
CA ASN A 180 -8.46 -11.51 -9.05
C ASN A 180 -8.72 -11.99 -7.63
N LYS A 181 -7.68 -11.99 -6.79
CA LYS A 181 -7.78 -12.38 -5.39
C LYS A 181 -8.71 -11.47 -4.59
N ILE A 182 -8.64 -10.16 -4.80
CA ILE A 182 -9.57 -9.20 -4.21
C ILE A 182 -11.01 -9.50 -4.65
N CYS A 183 -11.22 -9.74 -5.95
CA CYS A 183 -12.53 -10.08 -6.49
C CYS A 183 -13.09 -11.37 -5.87
N GLU A 184 -12.28 -12.42 -5.78
CA GLU A 184 -12.66 -13.70 -5.17
C GLU A 184 -13.06 -13.52 -3.70
N ILE A 185 -12.25 -12.80 -2.92
CA ILE A 185 -12.56 -12.51 -1.50
C ILE A 185 -13.87 -11.74 -1.38
N ALA A 186 -14.08 -10.73 -2.23
CA ALA A 186 -15.27 -9.90 -2.20
C ALA A 186 -16.54 -10.68 -2.59
N GLU A 187 -16.48 -11.51 -3.62
CA GLU A 187 -17.59 -12.37 -4.03
C GLU A 187 -17.96 -13.37 -2.94
N ASN A 188 -16.97 -14.01 -2.33
CA ASN A 188 -17.17 -14.95 -1.23
C ASN A 188 -17.79 -14.29 0.02
N ARG A 189 -17.57 -12.99 0.21
CA ARG A 189 -18.10 -12.20 1.34
C ARG A 189 -19.36 -11.40 0.99
N CYS A 190 -19.85 -11.50 -0.25
CA CYS A 190 -20.95 -10.67 -0.77
C CYS A 190 -20.68 -9.16 -0.69
N ASP A 191 -19.41 -8.73 -0.78
CA ASP A 191 -19.02 -7.32 -0.83
C ASP A 191 -19.26 -6.76 -2.25
N VAL A 192 -20.49 -6.32 -2.51
CA VAL A 192 -20.96 -5.90 -3.83
C VAL A 192 -20.14 -4.73 -4.40
N GLU A 193 -19.79 -3.75 -3.56
CA GLU A 193 -19.04 -2.57 -4.01
C GLU A 193 -17.62 -2.92 -4.49
N VAL A 194 -16.92 -3.78 -3.76
CA VAL A 194 -15.57 -4.24 -4.13
C VAL A 194 -15.64 -5.10 -5.39
N THR A 195 -16.65 -5.97 -5.46
CA THR A 195 -16.90 -6.81 -6.65
C THR A 195 -17.12 -5.94 -7.89
N ILE A 196 -17.95 -4.91 -7.79
CA ILE A 196 -18.19 -3.95 -8.88
C ILE A 196 -16.88 -3.25 -9.24
N ALA A 197 -16.15 -2.71 -8.27
CA ALA A 197 -14.88 -2.02 -8.53
C ALA A 197 -13.87 -2.90 -9.27
N ALA A 198 -13.64 -4.13 -8.78
CA ALA A 198 -12.71 -5.07 -9.41
C ALA A 198 -13.15 -5.47 -10.82
N LYS A 199 -14.45 -5.79 -11.02
CA LYS A 199 -14.98 -6.14 -12.35
C LYS A 199 -14.97 -4.98 -13.33
N SER A 200 -15.21 -3.75 -12.87
CA SER A 200 -15.06 -2.55 -13.69
C SER A 200 -13.62 -2.37 -14.15
N ILE A 201 -12.65 -2.66 -13.28
CA ILE A 201 -11.23 -2.60 -13.65
C ILE A 201 -10.90 -3.67 -14.70
N PHE A 202 -11.33 -4.93 -14.53
CA PHE A 202 -11.13 -5.96 -15.57
C PHE A 202 -11.75 -5.59 -16.92
N HIS A 203 -12.90 -4.91 -16.90
CA HIS A 203 -13.57 -4.46 -18.11
C HIS A 203 -12.82 -3.33 -18.81
N LEU A 204 -12.34 -2.34 -18.05
CA LEU A 204 -11.62 -1.17 -18.57
C LEU A 204 -10.19 -1.50 -19.00
N PHE A 205 -9.57 -2.47 -18.34
CA PHE A 205 -8.22 -2.95 -18.61
C PHE A 205 -8.27 -4.47 -18.78
N PRO A 206 -8.50 -4.97 -20.00
CA PRO A 206 -8.39 -6.40 -20.28
C PRO A 206 -6.92 -6.88 -20.19
N LYS A 207 -6.74 -8.14 -19.77
CA LYS A 207 -5.41 -8.77 -19.63
C LYS A 207 -4.66 -8.80 -20.96
#